data_AF-A0A0K1UEV8-F1
#
_entry.id   AF-A0A0K1UEV8-F1
#
_cell.length_a   1.000
_cell.length_b   1.000
_cell.length_c   1.000
_cell.angle_alpha   90.00
_cell.angle_beta   90.00
_cell.angle_gamma   90.00
#
_symmetry.space_group_name_H-M   'P 1'
#
loop_
_entity.id
_entity.type
_entity.pdbx_description
1 polymer ?
#
loop_
_entity_poly.entity_id
_entity_poly.type
_entity_poly.pdbx_seq_one_letter_code
_entity_poly.pdbx_strand_id
1 'polypeptide(L)'
;MEAVTITSVFSAILGALTGNVGAALLGAAIGAGLSAALIVIHETNRERKNRALDLIQEYTSPDFIQIRNDAGRALRKALAEVEVPSWSNLHKSLPTEEWQKISKIEHFYKKLDFMVSIKEVDSKYVSKYFEKEFPHWQSRYFGKINVASNEPEHGFKNLF
;
A
#
# COMPACT_ATOMS: atom_id res chain seq x y z
N MET A 1 38.76 -0.35 14.45
CA MET A 1 39.02 0.83 15.31
C MET A 1 39.87 1.80 14.49
N GLU A 2 39.30 2.54 13.53
CA GLU A 2 38.21 3.52 13.66
C GLU A 2 38.49 4.54 14.77
N ALA A 3 39.49 5.39 14.52
CA ALA A 3 39.68 6.66 15.21
C ALA A 3 39.99 7.79 14.20
N VAL A 4 39.53 7.61 12.96
CA VAL A 4 39.66 8.60 11.88
C VAL A 4 38.28 8.76 11.26
N THR A 5 37.40 9.53 11.89
CA THR A 5 36.17 9.99 11.22
C THR A 5 35.46 11.13 11.95
N ILE A 6 35.58 11.26 13.28
CA ILE A 6 34.88 12.33 14.02
C ILE A 6 35.80 13.55 14.23
N THR A 7 37.07 13.34 14.55
CA THR A 7 38.02 14.43 14.81
C THR A 7 38.34 15.24 13.56
N SER A 8 38.43 14.61 12.38
CA SER A 8 38.72 15.31 11.12
C SER A 8 37.55 16.18 10.63
N VAL A 9 36.30 15.74 10.86
CA VAL A 9 35.09 16.51 10.54
C VAL A 9 34.97 17.72 11.46
N PHE A 10 35.24 17.56 12.76
CA PHE A 10 35.27 18.69 13.70
C PHE A 10 36.40 19.68 13.38
N SER A 11 37.60 19.23 13.01
CA SER A 11 38.70 20.11 12.60
C SER A 11 38.41 20.84 11.28
N ALA A 12 37.73 20.19 10.32
CA ALA A 12 37.30 20.83 9.07
C ALA A 12 36.18 21.86 9.31
N ILE A 13 35.26 21.60 10.24
CA ILE A 13 34.22 22.56 10.67
C ILE A 13 34.85 23.77 11.38
N LEU A 14 35.83 23.54 12.26
CA LEU A 14 36.56 24.61 12.96
C LEU A 14 37.40 25.48 12.01
N GLY A 15 38.11 24.86 11.05
CA GLY A 15 38.89 25.60 10.05
C GLY A 15 38.01 26.39 9.05
N ALA A 16 36.82 25.89 8.76
CA ALA A 16 35.86 26.58 7.92
C ALA A 16 35.14 27.74 8.64
N LEU A 17 34.92 27.64 9.96
CA LEU A 17 34.33 28.71 10.77
C LEU A 17 35.25 29.93 10.94
N THR A 18 36.57 29.77 10.77
CA THR A 18 37.55 30.88 10.88
C THR A 18 37.72 31.72 9.61
N GLY A 19 37.11 31.33 8.49
CA GLY A 19 37.19 32.06 7.23
C GLY A 19 35.81 32.31 6.61
N ASN A 20 35.54 33.54 6.18
CA ASN A 20 34.27 33.96 5.57
C ASN A 20 33.81 33.05 4.40
N VAL A 21 34.76 32.41 3.71
CA VAL A 21 34.52 31.47 2.60
C VAL A 21 34.18 30.05 3.09
N GLY A 22 34.77 29.59 4.20
CA GLY A 22 34.52 28.26 4.74
C GLY A 22 33.13 28.13 5.36
N ALA A 23 32.68 29.16 6.09
CA ALA A 23 31.33 29.26 6.62
C ALA A 23 30.28 29.34 5.49
N ALA A 24 30.59 30.05 4.40
CA ALA A 24 29.74 30.10 3.21
C ALA A 24 29.66 28.74 2.50
N LEU A 25 30.78 28.00 2.39
CA LEU A 25 30.80 26.67 1.77
C LEU A 25 30.04 25.62 2.61
N LEU A 26 30.20 25.66 3.93
CA LEU A 26 29.46 24.78 4.85
C LEU A 26 27.97 25.12 4.90
N GLY A 27 27.62 26.41 4.91
CA GLY A 27 26.24 26.86 4.81
C GLY A 27 25.59 26.43 3.49
N ALA A 28 26.32 26.51 2.37
CA ALA A 28 25.86 26.04 1.07
C ALA A 28 25.69 24.51 1.04
N ALA A 29 26.63 23.73 1.61
CA ALA A 29 26.54 22.27 1.68
C ALA A 29 25.37 21.78 2.55
N ILE A 30 25.16 22.40 3.72
CA ILE A 30 24.03 22.10 4.62
C ILE A 30 22.72 22.53 3.95
N GLY A 31 22.68 23.72 3.35
CA GLY A 31 21.51 24.21 2.61
C GLY A 31 21.13 23.32 1.43
N ALA A 32 22.12 22.87 0.64
CA ALA A 32 21.91 21.95 -0.46
C ALA A 32 21.47 20.56 0.02
N GLY A 33 22.06 20.04 1.10
CA GLY A 33 21.68 18.75 1.69
C GLY A 33 20.24 18.76 2.24
N LEU A 34 19.85 19.82 2.95
CA LEU A 34 18.48 20.01 3.43
C LEU A 34 17.50 20.16 2.25
N SER A 35 17.86 20.94 1.23
CA SER A 35 17.02 21.12 0.03
C SER A 35 16.83 19.80 -0.71
N ALA A 36 17.90 19.01 -0.91
CA ALA A 36 17.83 17.70 -1.55
C ALA A 36 16.97 16.72 -0.76
N ALA A 37 17.12 16.67 0.58
CA ALA A 37 16.29 15.84 1.43
C ALA A 37 14.81 16.24 1.36
N LEU A 38 14.50 17.55 1.38
CA LEU A 38 13.14 18.06 1.24
C LEU A 38 12.53 17.74 -0.13
N ILE A 39 13.32 17.85 -1.21
CA ILE A 39 12.89 17.47 -2.56
C ILE A 39 12.57 15.98 -2.61
N VAL A 40 13.45 15.11 -2.10
CA VAL A 40 13.22 13.65 -2.07
C VAL A 40 11.96 13.31 -1.25
N ILE A 41 11.78 13.93 -0.08
CA ILE A 41 10.57 13.75 0.74
C ILE A 41 9.32 14.21 -0.03
N HIS A 42 9.40 15.36 -0.72
CA HIS A 42 8.29 15.88 -1.50
C HIS A 42 7.94 14.96 -2.68
N GLU A 43 8.93 14.52 -3.45
CA GLU A 43 8.78 13.61 -4.59
C GLU A 43 8.20 12.27 -4.14
N THR A 44 8.75 11.69 -3.07
CA THR A 44 8.27 10.43 -2.49
C THR A 44 6.80 10.55 -2.04
N ASN A 45 6.44 11.66 -1.38
CA ASN A 45 5.05 11.90 -0.97
C ASN A 45 4.13 12.09 -2.18
N ARG A 46 4.60 12.75 -3.24
CA ARG A 46 3.85 12.92 -4.49
C ARG A 46 3.62 11.57 -5.17
N GLU A 47 4.65 10.72 -5.27
CA GLU A 47 4.53 9.37 -5.82
C GLU A 47 3.57 8.49 -5.02
N ARG A 48 3.63 8.54 -3.69
CA ARG A 48 2.70 7.80 -2.81
C ARG A 48 1.24 8.23 -3.02
N LYS A 49 1.00 9.52 -3.25
CA LYS A 49 -0.34 10.05 -3.58
C LYS A 49 -0.80 9.62 -4.96
N ASN A 50 0.08 9.67 -5.96
CA ASN A 50 -0.24 9.21 -7.31
C ASN A 50 -0.62 7.72 -7.29
N ARG A 51 0.16 6.88 -6.59
CA ARG A 51 -0.16 5.45 -6.45
C ARG A 51 -1.46 5.19 -5.70
N ALA A 52 -1.78 6.00 -4.69
CA ALA A 52 -3.08 5.96 -4.03
C ALA A 52 -4.23 6.32 -5.01
N LEU A 53 -4.03 7.35 -5.84
CA LEU A 53 -5.00 7.74 -6.88
C LEU A 53 -5.18 6.63 -7.92
N ASP A 54 -4.10 5.98 -8.35
CA ASP A 54 -4.17 4.87 -9.32
C ASP A 54 -5.01 3.70 -8.77
N LEU A 55 -4.84 3.34 -7.49
CA LEU A 55 -5.66 2.31 -6.84
C LEU A 55 -7.14 2.72 -6.77
N ILE A 56 -7.42 3.99 -6.48
CA ILE A 56 -8.79 4.51 -6.45
C ILE A 56 -9.39 4.50 -7.86
N GLN A 57 -8.63 4.91 -8.88
CA GLN A 57 -9.07 4.91 -10.27
C GLN A 57 -9.31 3.48 -10.79
N GLU A 58 -8.44 2.54 -10.44
CA GLU A 58 -8.63 1.12 -10.75
C GLU A 58 -9.96 0.64 -10.16
N TYR A 59 -10.20 0.87 -8.87
CA TYR A 59 -11.41 0.44 -8.16
C TYR A 59 -12.69 1.12 -8.65
N THR A 60 -12.59 2.38 -9.07
CA THR A 60 -13.74 3.18 -9.54
C THR A 60 -13.96 3.09 -11.05
N SER A 61 -13.09 2.40 -11.78
CA SER A 61 -13.25 2.21 -13.21
C SER A 61 -14.54 1.42 -13.53
N PRO A 62 -15.25 1.76 -14.63
CA PRO A 62 -16.47 1.05 -15.02
C PRO A 62 -16.28 -0.47 -15.12
N ASP A 63 -15.15 -0.90 -15.68
CA ASP A 63 -14.80 -2.31 -15.85
C ASP A 63 -14.65 -3.01 -14.49
N PHE A 64 -13.95 -2.39 -13.55
CA PHE A 64 -13.73 -2.97 -12.23
C PHE A 64 -15.03 -3.00 -11.42
N ILE A 65 -15.89 -1.99 -11.55
CA ILE A 65 -17.23 -2.00 -10.96
C ILE A 65 -18.05 -3.18 -11.47
N GLN A 66 -18.02 -3.43 -12.78
CA GLN A 66 -18.74 -4.58 -13.37
C GLN A 66 -18.19 -5.91 -12.86
N ILE A 67 -16.85 -6.07 -12.83
CA ILE A 67 -16.19 -7.26 -12.29
C ILE A 67 -16.58 -7.48 -10.83
N ARG A 68 -16.61 -6.42 -10.01
CA ARG A 68 -17.00 -6.47 -8.61
C ARG A 68 -18.46 -6.90 -8.44
N ASN A 69 -19.37 -6.36 -9.24
CA ASN A 69 -20.78 -6.72 -9.20
C ASN A 69 -21.00 -8.18 -9.61
N ASP A 70 -20.31 -8.64 -10.66
CA ASP A 70 -20.36 -10.02 -11.13
C ASP A 70 -19.79 -11.00 -10.09
N ALA A 71 -18.60 -10.71 -9.56
CA ALA A 71 -17.97 -11.49 -8.50
C ALA A 71 -18.87 -11.56 -7.25
N GLY A 72 -19.51 -10.45 -6.89
CA GLY A 72 -20.43 -10.40 -5.73
C GLY A 72 -21.69 -11.23 -5.93
N ARG A 73 -22.19 -11.34 -7.18
CA ARG A 73 -23.30 -12.23 -7.55
C ARG A 73 -22.88 -13.70 -7.50
N ALA A 74 -21.75 -14.04 -8.11
CA ALA A 74 -21.20 -15.39 -8.13
C ALA A 74 -20.92 -15.91 -6.70
N LEU A 75 -20.26 -15.10 -5.87
CA LEU A 75 -20.00 -15.44 -4.46
C LEU A 75 -21.30 -15.60 -3.68
N ARG A 76 -22.29 -14.71 -3.85
CA ARG A 76 -23.56 -14.84 -3.13
C ARG A 76 -24.26 -16.16 -3.46
N LYS A 77 -24.25 -16.57 -4.72
CA LYS A 77 -24.83 -17.84 -5.18
C LYS A 77 -24.04 -19.02 -4.61
N ALA A 78 -22.72 -19.03 -4.79
CA ALA A 78 -21.86 -20.11 -4.30
C ALA A 78 -21.92 -20.28 -2.77
N LEU A 79 -21.92 -19.18 -2.02
CA LEU A 79 -22.03 -19.22 -0.56
C LEU A 79 -23.42 -19.68 -0.06
N ALA A 80 -24.46 -19.63 -0.91
CA ALA A 80 -25.77 -20.18 -0.58
C ALA A 80 -25.84 -21.69 -0.85
N GLU A 81 -25.01 -22.20 -1.76
CA GLU A 81 -25.01 -23.61 -2.20
C GLU A 81 -23.94 -24.46 -1.48
N VAL A 82 -22.87 -23.84 -0.97
CA VAL A 82 -21.72 -24.54 -0.37
C VAL A 82 -21.71 -24.39 1.14
N GLU A 83 -21.78 -25.51 1.85
CA GLU A 83 -21.79 -25.56 3.33
C GLU A 83 -20.47 -25.10 3.96
N VAL A 84 -19.33 -25.38 3.31
CA VAL A 84 -17.98 -24.93 3.72
C VAL A 84 -17.26 -24.25 2.54
N PRO A 85 -17.30 -22.91 2.45
CA PRO A 85 -16.86 -22.19 1.26
C PRO A 85 -15.36 -21.87 1.30
N SER A 86 -14.49 -22.85 1.11
CA SER A 86 -13.04 -22.60 0.98
C SER A 86 -12.62 -22.14 -0.41
N TRP A 87 -11.45 -21.50 -0.55
CA TRP A 87 -10.89 -21.09 -1.85
C TRP A 87 -10.74 -22.27 -2.81
N SER A 88 -10.28 -23.42 -2.32
CA SER A 88 -10.18 -24.62 -3.15
C SER A 88 -11.55 -25.13 -3.59
N ASN A 89 -12.59 -25.01 -2.76
CA ASN A 89 -13.93 -25.46 -3.13
C ASN A 89 -14.53 -24.53 -4.17
N LEU A 90 -14.43 -23.22 -3.95
CA LEU A 90 -14.90 -22.19 -4.90
C LEU A 90 -14.21 -22.32 -6.27
N HIS A 91 -12.89 -22.56 -6.29
CA HIS A 91 -12.15 -22.78 -7.53
C HIS A 91 -12.65 -24.00 -8.31
N LYS A 92 -13.07 -25.06 -7.62
CA LYS A 92 -13.57 -26.29 -8.25
C LYS A 92 -15.04 -26.18 -8.67
N SER A 93 -15.85 -25.42 -7.94
CA SER A 93 -17.31 -25.36 -8.15
C SER A 93 -17.74 -24.26 -9.12
N LEU A 94 -16.95 -23.19 -9.24
CA LEU A 94 -17.30 -22.05 -10.07
C LEU A 94 -16.80 -22.19 -11.51
N PRO A 95 -17.54 -21.65 -12.50
CA PRO A 95 -17.02 -21.46 -13.85
C PRO A 95 -15.74 -20.62 -13.83
N THR A 96 -14.81 -20.93 -14.74
CA THR A 96 -13.51 -20.25 -14.86
C THR A 96 -13.64 -18.73 -14.93
N GLU A 97 -14.63 -18.21 -15.67
CA GLU A 97 -14.84 -16.77 -15.82
C GLU A 97 -15.23 -16.10 -14.49
N GLU A 98 -16.13 -16.73 -13.73
CA GLU A 98 -16.56 -16.21 -12.43
C GLU A 98 -15.42 -16.27 -11.40
N TRP A 99 -14.67 -17.37 -11.40
CA TRP A 99 -13.49 -17.53 -10.57
C TRP A 99 -12.44 -16.43 -10.86
N GLN A 100 -12.15 -16.16 -12.13
CA GLN A 100 -11.21 -15.11 -12.53
C GLN A 100 -11.63 -13.73 -12.01
N LYS A 101 -12.93 -13.42 -12.06
CA LYS A 101 -13.46 -12.15 -11.52
C LYS A 101 -13.27 -12.06 -10.01
N ILE A 102 -13.60 -13.13 -9.28
CA ILE A 102 -13.41 -13.20 -7.82
C ILE A 102 -11.93 -13.07 -7.45
N SER A 103 -11.07 -13.82 -8.15
CA SER A 103 -9.62 -13.79 -7.95
C SER A 103 -9.05 -12.40 -8.21
N LYS A 104 -9.55 -11.67 -9.22
CA LYS A 104 -9.13 -10.29 -9.49
C LYS A 104 -9.48 -9.33 -8.35
N ILE A 105 -10.69 -9.46 -7.78
CA ILE A 105 -11.10 -8.64 -6.62
C ILE A 105 -10.25 -8.96 -5.39
N GLU A 106 -10.02 -10.25 -5.12
CA GLU A 106 -9.20 -10.69 -4.01
C GLU A 106 -7.74 -10.21 -4.15
N HIS A 107 -7.17 -10.33 -5.34
CA HIS A 107 -5.81 -9.86 -5.62
C HIS A 107 -5.68 -8.35 -5.48
N PHE A 108 -6.69 -7.58 -5.92
CA PHE A 108 -6.73 -6.14 -5.71
C PHE A 108 -6.65 -5.79 -4.22
N TYR A 109 -7.41 -6.49 -3.38
CA TYR A 109 -7.40 -6.26 -1.94
C TYR A 109 -6.10 -6.70 -1.27
N LYS A 110 -5.48 -7.80 -1.72
CA LYS A 110 -4.11 -8.18 -1.31
C LYS A 110 -3.08 -7.12 -1.69
N LYS A 111 -3.14 -6.61 -2.93
CA LYS A 111 -2.28 -5.51 -3.42
C LYS A 111 -2.46 -4.26 -2.57
N LEU A 112 -3.70 -3.89 -2.28
CA LEU A 112 -4.05 -2.73 -1.45
C LEU A 112 -3.45 -2.84 -0.04
N ASP A 113 -3.69 -3.97 0.63
CA ASP A 113 -3.17 -4.26 1.97
C ASP A 113 -1.64 -4.24 2.00
N PHE A 114 -1.01 -4.92 1.04
CA PHE A 114 0.44 -4.94 0.88
C PHE A 114 1.01 -3.53 0.72
N MET A 115 0.52 -2.75 -0.25
CA MET A 115 1.02 -1.40 -0.54
C MET A 115 0.94 -0.47 0.67
N VAL A 116 -0.11 -0.60 1.49
CA VAL A 116 -0.23 0.20 2.71
C VAL A 116 0.75 -0.29 3.78
N SER A 117 0.89 -1.60 3.97
CA SER A 117 1.78 -2.18 4.99
C SER A 117 3.25 -1.72 4.80
N ILE A 118 3.70 -1.59 3.55
CA ILE A 118 5.05 -1.13 3.20
C ILE A 118 5.16 0.39 3.03
N LYS A 119 4.08 1.14 3.30
CA LYS A 119 4.02 2.62 3.19
C LYS A 119 4.36 3.16 1.78
N GLU A 120 4.06 2.40 0.74
CA GLU A 120 4.25 2.81 -0.66
C GLU A 120 3.06 3.60 -1.22
N VAL A 121 1.97 3.70 -0.45
CA VAL A 121 0.80 4.54 -0.75
C VAL A 121 0.46 5.44 0.42
N ASP A 122 -0.18 6.57 0.13
CA ASP A 122 -0.70 7.47 1.17
C ASP A 122 -1.90 6.81 1.86
N SER A 123 -1.65 6.20 3.02
CA SER A 123 -2.68 5.46 3.77
C SER A 123 -3.87 6.34 4.17
N LYS A 124 -3.68 7.63 4.42
CA LYS A 124 -4.79 8.56 4.75
C LYS A 124 -5.69 8.76 3.55
N TYR A 125 -5.12 8.79 2.36
CA TYR A 125 -5.86 8.99 1.12
C TYR A 125 -6.64 7.73 0.73
N VAL A 126 -5.98 6.56 0.83
CA VAL A 126 -6.59 5.25 0.60
C VAL A 126 -7.70 4.96 1.63
N SER A 127 -7.43 5.19 2.91
CA SER A 127 -8.35 5.00 4.03
C SER A 127 -9.70 5.66 3.75
N LYS A 128 -9.72 6.96 3.39
CA LYS A 128 -10.97 7.69 3.09
C LYS A 128 -11.86 7.03 2.03
N TYR A 129 -11.27 6.31 1.07
CA TYR A 129 -12.00 5.69 -0.02
C TYR A 129 -12.41 4.25 0.29
N PHE A 130 -11.55 3.49 0.97
CA PHE A 130 -11.72 2.06 1.19
C PHE A 130 -12.22 1.68 2.59
N GLU A 131 -12.34 2.63 3.52
CA GLU A 131 -12.80 2.41 4.90
C GLU A 131 -14.13 1.69 5.02
N LYS A 132 -15.04 1.91 4.07
CA LYS A 132 -16.34 1.23 4.07
C LYS A 132 -16.35 0.00 3.16
N GLU A 133 -15.69 0.11 2.01
CA GLU A 133 -15.72 -0.89 0.95
C GLU A 133 -14.90 -2.13 1.31
N PHE A 134 -13.70 -1.95 1.84
CA PHE A 134 -12.83 -3.08 2.19
C PHE A 134 -13.45 -3.96 3.29
N PRO A 135 -13.89 -3.40 4.45
CA PRO A 135 -14.52 -4.23 5.48
C PRO A 135 -15.81 -4.87 5.00
N HIS A 136 -16.55 -4.22 4.09
CA HIS A 136 -17.74 -4.83 3.49
C HIS A 136 -17.39 -6.13 2.76
N TRP A 137 -16.41 -6.11 1.85
CA TRP A 137 -16.00 -7.30 1.11
C TRP A 137 -15.35 -8.37 2.00
N GLN A 138 -14.46 -7.92 2.89
CA GLN A 138 -13.75 -8.80 3.79
C GLN A 138 -14.72 -9.51 4.74
N SER A 139 -15.61 -8.80 5.42
CA SER A 139 -16.56 -9.42 6.37
C SER A 139 -17.65 -10.24 5.68
N ARG A 140 -18.14 -9.78 4.52
CA ARG A 140 -19.29 -10.40 3.85
C ARG A 140 -18.93 -11.68 3.12
N TYR A 141 -17.73 -11.73 2.54
CA TYR A 141 -17.33 -12.82 1.66
C TYR A 141 -16.03 -13.47 2.15
N PHE A 142 -14.92 -12.74 2.12
CA PHE A 142 -13.59 -13.35 2.24
C PHE A 142 -13.26 -13.88 3.63
N GLY A 143 -13.79 -13.30 4.72
CA GLY A 143 -13.54 -13.78 6.09
C GLY A 143 -14.00 -15.22 6.26
N LYS A 144 -15.24 -15.54 5.85
CA LYS A 144 -15.75 -16.92 5.89
C LYS A 144 -14.91 -17.88 5.04
N ILE A 145 -14.45 -17.41 3.88
CA ILE A 145 -13.66 -18.22 2.95
C ILE A 145 -12.26 -18.47 3.48
N ASN A 146 -11.61 -17.45 4.01
CA ASN A 146 -10.27 -17.51 4.59
C ASN A 146 -10.24 -18.44 5.81
N VAL A 147 -11.21 -18.31 6.71
CA VAL A 147 -11.36 -19.21 7.88
C VAL A 147 -11.51 -20.67 7.42
N ALA A 148 -12.37 -20.93 6.43
CA ALA A 148 -12.55 -22.28 5.88
C ALA A 148 -11.32 -22.81 5.12
N SER A 149 -10.43 -21.92 4.66
CA SER A 149 -9.22 -22.26 3.90
C SER A 149 -7.95 -22.31 4.76
N ASN A 150 -8.04 -22.01 6.06
CA ASN A 150 -6.88 -21.74 6.92
C ASN A 150 -5.93 -20.66 6.35
N GLU A 151 -6.47 -19.73 5.56
CA GLU A 151 -5.72 -18.60 5.05
C GLU A 151 -5.84 -17.42 6.03
N PRO A 152 -4.77 -16.61 6.20
CA PRO A 152 -4.84 -15.45 7.07
C PRO A 152 -5.91 -14.49 6.56
N GLU A 153 -6.76 -13.99 7.46
CA GLU A 153 -7.63 -12.87 7.11
C GLU A 153 -6.77 -11.66 6.76
N HIS A 154 -6.97 -11.12 5.56
CA HIS A 154 -6.46 -9.79 5.20
C HIS A 154 -7.12 -8.76 6.10
N GLY A 155 -6.40 -8.36 7.13
CA GLY A 155 -6.86 -7.43 8.14
C GLY A 155 -6.38 -6.03 7.83
N PHE A 156 -7.30 -5.15 7.45
CA PHE A 156 -7.11 -3.68 7.49
C PHE A 156 -6.86 -3.13 8.92
N LYS A 157 -6.54 -3.97 9.92
CA LYS A 157 -6.26 -3.55 11.31
C LYS A 157 -5.03 -2.65 11.45
N ASN A 158 -4.17 -2.58 10.43
CA ASN A 158 -3.01 -1.69 10.40
C ASN A 158 -3.26 -0.39 9.58
N LEU A 159 -4.49 -0.18 9.12
CA LEU A 159 -4.89 0.91 8.22
C LEU A 159 -5.71 2.02 8.90
N PHE A 160 -6.31 1.74 10.06
CA PHE A 160 -7.11 2.66 10.87
C PHE A 160 -6.62 2.69 12.32
#